data_AF-A0A9P9P6W3-F1
#
_entry.id   AF-A0A9P9P6W3-F1
#
_cell.length_a   1.000
_cell.length_b   1.000
_cell.length_c   1.000
_cell.angle_alpha   90.00
_cell.angle_beta   90.00
_cell.angle_gamma   90.00
#
_symmetry.space_group_name_H-M   'P 1'
#
loop_
_entity.id
_entity.type
_entity.pdbx_description
1 polymer ?
#
loop_
_entity_poly.entity_id
_entity_poly.type
_entity_poly.pdbx_seq_one_letter_code
_entity_poly.pdbx_strand_id
1 'polypeptide(L)'
;MDYPAIPGTSPITSNKHLTTSPSDLLSLHTACAGPPAPGSKSIFAFWHSGIQNLPPYLLRNVTNWHTRFAPLGWTIYVLDTVSSSPLNVSNFIDTTSPFIVPEAFTKGTLDGTYAAQHTSDLIRYPLLLRYGGIYLDVGVLQFGDLDWLWTSHIANPESPYDFFGFTMGDPPAGISIVNFGFMCGANNSLVARAHHILLKVWSGKTNTSGASKHELVAHVPLMHVPQEVVIEDEGKGRMVIDDEAMTDYAVQIQCMGAAQRWVDIEDGWNGPEYVREHCWLYSMMSGAFLVEQMTKWNGPRQFELLKQKMPREGVEESEDQALARKIVEEAVANSWCLKLGHGFSAKLFGADTLGMLWRKNGDSDCGEGTYAGWLRWAETHCKQDKVLEKMQVPVYEVTASGRLLQ
;
A
#
# COMPACT_ATOMS: atom_id res chain seq x y z
N MET A 1 -6.85 -23.58 -17.38
CA MET A 1 -7.63 -22.92 -18.46
C MET A 1 -6.77 -21.82 -19.07
N ASP A 2 -6.84 -21.61 -20.39
CA ASP A 2 -6.20 -20.47 -21.06
C ASP A 2 -7.15 -19.26 -20.97
N TYR A 3 -6.70 -18.20 -20.30
CA TYR A 3 -7.45 -16.95 -20.20
C TYR A 3 -7.27 -16.11 -21.49
N PRO A 4 -8.26 -15.28 -21.86
CA PRO A 4 -8.11 -14.36 -22.99
C PRO A 4 -6.93 -13.40 -22.79
N ALA A 5 -6.32 -12.96 -23.89
CA ALA A 5 -5.32 -11.90 -23.84
C ALA A 5 -5.96 -10.58 -23.37
N ILE A 6 -5.24 -9.84 -22.52
CA ILE A 6 -5.68 -8.53 -22.04
C ILE A 6 -5.09 -7.44 -22.94
N PRO A 7 -5.91 -6.61 -23.62
CA PRO A 7 -5.42 -5.49 -24.42
C PRO A 7 -4.52 -4.54 -23.62
N GLY A 8 -3.45 -4.04 -24.23
CA GLY A 8 -2.47 -3.17 -23.56
C GLY A 8 -1.50 -3.93 -22.65
N THR A 9 -1.49 -5.26 -22.71
CA THR A 9 -0.53 -6.11 -22.02
C THR A 9 0.12 -7.12 -22.95
N SER A 10 1.33 -7.51 -22.59
CA SER A 10 2.07 -8.60 -23.23
C SER A 10 2.30 -9.73 -22.22
N PRO A 11 2.44 -10.99 -22.67
CA PRO A 11 2.87 -12.07 -21.79
C PRO A 11 4.24 -11.78 -21.16
N ILE A 12 4.41 -12.19 -19.91
CA ILE A 12 5.72 -12.22 -19.26
C ILE A 12 6.50 -13.40 -19.85
N THR A 13 7.42 -13.11 -20.78
CA THR A 13 8.17 -14.12 -21.56
C THR A 13 9.45 -14.62 -20.88
N SER A 14 9.73 -14.18 -19.65
CA SER A 14 10.94 -14.60 -18.94
C SER A 14 10.86 -16.09 -18.60
N ASN A 15 11.78 -16.89 -19.16
CA ASN A 15 11.98 -18.32 -18.85
C ASN A 15 12.23 -18.61 -17.36
N LYS A 16 12.36 -17.58 -16.51
CA LYS A 16 12.54 -17.70 -15.05
C LYS A 16 11.21 -17.73 -14.27
N HIS A 17 10.04 -17.55 -14.90
CA HIS A 17 8.73 -17.56 -14.24
C HIS A 17 8.04 -18.93 -14.18
N LEU A 18 8.76 -20.02 -14.50
CA LEU A 18 8.15 -21.34 -14.49
C LEU A 18 7.97 -21.85 -13.06
N THR A 19 6.68 -21.89 -12.68
CA THR A 19 6.04 -22.69 -11.62
C THR A 19 6.56 -22.47 -10.20
N THR A 20 5.92 -21.53 -9.48
CA THR A 20 5.89 -21.62 -8.02
C THR A 20 4.86 -22.66 -7.60
N SER A 21 5.33 -23.74 -6.98
CA SER A 21 4.51 -24.76 -6.33
C SER A 21 4.02 -24.24 -4.96
N PRO A 22 2.90 -24.74 -4.40
CA PRO A 22 2.54 -24.50 -2.99
C PRO A 22 3.66 -24.83 -1.98
N SER A 23 4.63 -25.68 -2.34
CA SER A 23 5.84 -25.93 -1.54
C SER A 23 6.77 -24.72 -1.44
N ASP A 24 6.68 -23.76 -2.35
CA ASP A 24 7.49 -22.54 -2.34
C ASP A 24 6.99 -21.51 -1.32
N LEU A 25 5.77 -21.68 -0.80
CA LEU A 25 5.31 -20.93 0.37
C LEU A 25 6.13 -21.25 1.63
N LEU A 26 6.60 -22.50 1.77
CA LEU A 26 7.55 -22.85 2.83
C LEU A 26 8.86 -22.08 2.68
N SER A 27 9.26 -21.77 1.44
CA SER A 27 10.47 -20.99 1.15
C SER A 27 10.34 -19.52 1.57
N LEU A 28 9.16 -18.90 1.55
CA LEU A 28 9.00 -17.53 2.09
C LEU A 28 9.30 -17.44 3.60
N HIS A 29 8.98 -18.50 4.36
CA HIS A 29 9.27 -18.55 5.79
C HIS A 29 10.73 -18.96 6.10
N THR A 30 11.34 -19.83 5.30
CA THR A 30 12.69 -20.38 5.56
C THR A 30 13.82 -19.75 4.73
N ALA A 31 13.52 -18.99 3.68
CA ALA A 31 14.53 -18.38 2.79
C ALA A 31 14.99 -16.98 3.25
N CYS A 32 14.35 -16.37 4.23
CA CYS A 32 14.85 -15.12 4.81
C CYS A 32 16.04 -15.39 5.74
N ALA A 33 17.24 -15.35 5.17
CA ALA A 33 18.52 -15.55 5.86
C ALA A 33 18.90 -14.44 6.87
N GLY A 34 18.01 -13.48 7.13
CA GLY A 34 18.25 -12.31 7.97
C GLY A 34 17.79 -11.00 7.31
N PRO A 35 18.07 -9.85 7.95
CA PRO A 35 17.75 -8.55 7.40
C PRO A 35 18.46 -8.30 6.05
N PRO A 36 17.82 -7.58 5.11
CA PRO A 36 18.43 -7.30 3.82
C PRO A 36 19.62 -6.33 3.92
N ALA A 37 20.45 -6.31 2.87
CA ALA A 37 21.44 -5.24 2.71
C ALA A 37 20.72 -3.92 2.33
N PRO A 38 21.21 -2.75 2.80
CA PRO A 38 20.72 -1.46 2.34
C PRO A 38 20.81 -1.30 0.82
N GLY A 39 19.75 -0.76 0.20
CA GLY A 39 19.66 -0.57 -1.25
C GLY A 39 19.36 -1.84 -2.03
N SER A 40 19.05 -2.96 -1.37
CA SER A 40 18.65 -4.19 -2.05
C SER A 40 17.17 -4.12 -2.52
N LYS A 41 16.83 -4.98 -3.49
CA LYS A 41 15.45 -5.19 -3.96
C LYS A 41 14.63 -5.92 -2.88
N SER A 42 13.99 -5.16 -2.01
CA SER A 42 13.19 -5.70 -0.90
C SER A 42 11.75 -5.20 -0.94
N ILE A 43 10.79 -6.12 -0.82
CA ILE A 43 9.37 -5.83 -0.61
C ILE A 43 9.05 -6.12 0.86
N PHE A 44 8.78 -5.09 1.64
CA PHE A 44 8.33 -5.20 3.03
C PHE A 44 6.81 -5.16 3.10
N ALA A 45 6.23 -6.04 3.90
CA ALA A 45 4.82 -6.06 4.26
C ALA A 45 4.69 -6.48 5.72
N PHE A 46 3.49 -6.38 6.29
CA PHE A 46 3.26 -6.70 7.69
C PHE A 46 1.97 -7.49 7.90
N TRP A 47 2.05 -8.48 8.79
CA TRP A 47 0.90 -9.14 9.38
C TRP A 47 1.22 -9.53 10.81
N HIS A 48 0.58 -8.88 11.79
CA HIS A 48 0.91 -9.00 13.22
C HIS A 48 1.06 -10.45 13.75
N SER A 49 0.28 -11.39 13.21
CA SER A 49 0.29 -12.80 13.60
C SER A 49 1.12 -13.70 12.69
N GLY A 50 1.90 -13.16 11.76
CA GLY A 50 2.77 -13.91 10.86
C GLY A 50 2.09 -14.36 9.56
N ILE A 51 2.89 -14.55 8.51
CA ILE A 51 2.45 -14.90 7.15
C ILE A 51 1.51 -16.12 7.09
N GLN A 52 1.72 -17.10 7.96
CA GLN A 52 0.92 -18.32 8.09
C GLN A 52 -0.53 -18.05 8.50
N ASN A 53 -0.78 -16.91 9.14
CA ASN A 53 -2.10 -16.48 9.59
C ASN A 53 -2.73 -15.45 8.64
N LEU A 54 -2.14 -15.21 7.46
CA LEU A 54 -2.79 -14.44 6.42
C LEU A 54 -4.04 -15.17 5.92
N PRO A 55 -5.17 -14.47 5.79
CA PRO A 55 -6.31 -14.98 5.02
C PRO A 55 -5.87 -15.44 3.63
N PRO A 56 -6.44 -16.55 3.09
CA PRO A 56 -5.99 -17.13 1.82
C PRO A 56 -5.89 -16.14 0.64
N TYR A 57 -6.85 -15.23 0.49
CA TYR A 57 -6.84 -14.24 -0.60
C TYR A 57 -5.70 -13.21 -0.47
N LEU A 58 -5.25 -12.88 0.75
CA LEU A 58 -4.08 -12.02 0.98
C LEU A 58 -2.77 -12.79 0.80
N LEU A 59 -2.73 -14.05 1.25
CA LEU A 59 -1.58 -14.91 1.01
C LEU A 59 -1.31 -15.06 -0.49
N ARG A 60 -2.37 -15.17 -1.32
CA ARG A 60 -2.25 -15.17 -2.78
C ARG A 60 -1.60 -13.91 -3.34
N ASN A 61 -1.89 -12.72 -2.79
CA ASN A 61 -1.20 -11.49 -3.20
C ASN A 61 0.32 -11.63 -3.00
N VAL A 62 0.72 -12.03 -1.79
CA VAL A 62 2.14 -12.22 -1.43
C VAL A 62 2.81 -13.29 -2.30
N THR A 63 2.13 -14.41 -2.55
CA THR A 63 2.61 -15.46 -3.47
C THR A 63 2.80 -14.91 -4.87
N ASN A 64 1.83 -14.18 -5.40
CA ASN A 64 1.91 -13.60 -6.74
C ASN A 64 3.07 -12.60 -6.85
N TRP A 65 3.32 -11.79 -5.81
CA TRP A 65 4.51 -10.93 -5.74
C TRP A 65 5.79 -11.76 -5.79
N HIS A 66 5.89 -12.85 -5.02
CA HIS A 66 7.05 -13.73 -5.05
C HIS A 66 7.27 -14.35 -6.43
N THR A 67 6.24 -14.95 -7.03
CA THR A 67 6.29 -15.54 -8.37
C THR A 67 6.73 -14.54 -9.43
N ARG A 68 6.29 -13.28 -9.31
CA ARG A 68 6.61 -12.21 -10.26
C ARG A 68 7.98 -11.59 -10.02
N PHE A 69 8.40 -11.39 -8.78
CA PHE A 69 9.54 -10.52 -8.47
C PHE A 69 10.78 -11.25 -7.96
N ALA A 70 10.65 -12.42 -7.34
CA ALA A 70 11.81 -13.20 -6.91
C ALA A 70 12.75 -13.57 -8.08
N PRO A 71 12.26 -13.95 -9.28
CA PRO A 71 13.11 -14.17 -10.46
C PRO A 71 13.92 -12.94 -10.92
N LEU A 72 13.49 -11.74 -10.52
CA LEU A 72 14.12 -10.45 -10.83
C LEU A 72 15.05 -9.95 -9.70
N GLY A 73 15.22 -10.78 -8.66
CA GLY A 73 16.11 -10.51 -7.53
C GLY A 73 15.45 -9.84 -6.32
N TRP A 74 14.11 -9.78 -6.27
CA TRP A 74 13.41 -9.25 -5.10
C TRP A 74 13.24 -10.29 -3.99
N THR A 75 13.44 -9.86 -2.75
CA THR A 75 13.08 -10.64 -1.56
C THR A 75 11.83 -10.06 -0.92
N ILE A 76 10.89 -10.93 -0.54
CA ILE A 76 9.61 -10.54 0.07
C ILE A 76 9.67 -10.84 1.57
N TYR A 77 9.46 -9.81 2.39
CA TYR A 77 9.47 -9.87 3.84
C TYR A 77 8.09 -9.53 4.38
N VAL A 78 7.34 -10.55 4.82
CA VAL A 78 6.09 -10.35 5.58
C VAL A 78 6.42 -10.36 7.06
N LEU A 79 6.71 -9.19 7.62
CA LEU A 79 7.12 -9.02 9.01
C LEU A 79 5.96 -9.19 9.97
N ASP A 80 6.28 -9.53 11.22
CA ASP A 80 5.29 -9.81 12.27
C ASP A 80 5.74 -9.35 13.66
N THR A 81 4.88 -9.56 14.66
CA THR A 81 5.19 -9.34 16.08
C THR A 81 5.15 -10.64 16.89
N VAL A 82 5.24 -11.79 16.22
CA VAL A 82 5.19 -13.11 16.85
C VAL A 82 6.52 -13.38 17.55
N SER A 83 6.45 -13.71 18.85
CA SER A 83 7.64 -14.08 19.62
C SER A 83 8.39 -15.23 18.96
N SER A 84 9.72 -15.11 18.87
CA SER A 84 10.62 -16.09 18.24
C SER A 84 10.47 -16.26 16.72
N SER A 85 9.62 -15.48 16.04
CA SER A 85 9.60 -15.46 14.59
C SER A 85 10.91 -14.88 14.05
N PRO A 86 11.54 -15.51 13.03
CA PRO A 86 12.68 -14.89 12.34
C PRO A 86 12.28 -13.59 11.63
N LEU A 87 10.99 -13.46 11.27
CA LEU A 87 10.40 -12.29 10.64
C LEU A 87 9.81 -11.29 11.66
N ASN A 88 10.08 -11.49 12.95
CA ASN A 88 9.72 -10.49 13.95
C ASN A 88 10.43 -9.17 13.64
N VAL A 89 9.69 -8.06 13.67
CA VAL A 89 10.20 -6.71 13.34
C VAL A 89 11.47 -6.34 14.11
N SER A 90 11.62 -6.80 15.36
CA SER A 90 12.81 -6.54 16.19
C SER A 90 14.12 -7.10 15.62
N ASN A 91 14.05 -8.06 14.69
CA ASN A 91 15.23 -8.57 13.99
C ASN A 91 15.67 -7.65 12.83
N PHE A 92 14.85 -6.68 12.44
CA PHE A 92 15.05 -5.83 11.27
C PHE A 92 15.34 -4.37 11.65
N ILE A 93 14.71 -3.87 12.72
CA ILE A 93 14.91 -2.50 13.21
C ILE A 93 15.11 -2.52 14.72
N ASP A 94 15.79 -1.50 15.26
CA ASP A 94 15.97 -1.38 16.71
C ASP A 94 14.67 -0.91 17.38
N THR A 95 13.84 -1.86 17.78
CA THR A 95 12.55 -1.60 18.44
C THR A 95 12.71 -1.14 19.90
N THR A 96 13.94 -1.03 20.40
CA THR A 96 14.23 -0.53 21.75
C THR A 96 14.62 0.95 21.77
N SER A 97 14.94 1.51 20.61
CA SER A 97 15.33 2.92 20.48
C SER A 97 14.12 3.84 20.30
N PRO A 98 13.98 4.90 21.12
CA PRO A 98 12.93 5.92 20.95
C PRO A 98 13.12 6.78 19.69
N PHE A 99 14.27 6.66 19.02
CA PHE A 99 14.55 7.33 17.74
C PHE A 99 14.08 6.52 16.53
N ILE A 100 13.58 5.29 16.74
CA ILE A 100 13.16 4.36 15.69
C ILE A 100 11.67 4.00 15.83
N VAL A 101 11.19 3.79 17.05
CA VAL A 101 9.78 3.51 17.33
C VAL A 101 9.32 4.27 18.58
N PRO A 102 8.02 4.61 18.72
CA PRO A 102 7.52 5.28 19.91
C PRO A 102 7.52 4.33 21.11
N GLU A 103 7.52 4.91 22.31
CA GLU A 103 7.52 4.18 23.58
C GLU A 103 6.39 3.13 23.66
N ALA A 104 5.19 3.45 23.14
CA ALA A 104 4.07 2.54 23.15
C ALA A 104 4.30 1.27 22.31
N PHE A 105 5.09 1.36 21.24
CA PHE A 105 5.53 0.18 20.49
C PHE A 105 6.49 -0.65 21.34
N THR A 106 7.54 -0.04 21.87
CA THR A 106 8.57 -0.73 22.67
C THR A 106 7.97 -1.44 23.88
N LYS A 107 6.99 -0.84 24.55
CA LYS A 107 6.33 -1.40 25.73
C LYS A 107 5.17 -2.35 25.40
N GLY A 108 4.80 -2.50 24.12
CA GLY A 108 3.64 -3.29 23.72
C GLY A 108 2.30 -2.74 24.26
N THR A 109 2.19 -1.41 24.41
CA THR A 109 1.01 -0.74 24.98
C THR A 109 0.17 -0.03 23.93
N LEU A 110 0.39 -0.29 22.64
CA LEU A 110 -0.51 0.17 21.57
C LEU A 110 -1.92 -0.39 21.83
N ASP A 111 -2.93 0.49 21.82
CA ASP A 111 -4.32 0.13 22.11
C ASP A 111 -5.29 0.56 20.99
N GLY A 112 -6.57 0.28 21.20
CA GLY A 112 -7.63 0.60 20.24
C GLY A 112 -7.88 -0.49 19.19
N THR A 113 -8.97 -0.32 18.43
CA THR A 113 -9.45 -1.30 17.44
C THR A 113 -8.45 -1.54 16.30
N TYR A 114 -7.56 -0.58 16.03
CA TYR A 114 -6.64 -0.60 14.89
C TYR A 114 -5.17 -0.72 15.29
N ALA A 115 -4.87 -1.14 16.53
CA ALA A 115 -3.50 -1.26 17.04
C ALA A 115 -2.57 -2.02 16.09
N ALA A 116 -3.00 -3.16 15.53
CA ALA A 116 -2.20 -3.94 14.59
C ALA A 116 -1.87 -3.17 13.28
N GLN A 117 -2.80 -2.34 12.81
CA GLN A 117 -2.52 -1.47 11.66
C GLN A 117 -1.57 -0.34 12.06
N HIS A 118 -1.75 0.27 13.22
CA HIS A 118 -0.83 1.30 13.71
C HIS A 118 0.59 0.75 13.94
N THR A 119 0.73 -0.52 14.37
CA THR A 119 2.02 -1.22 14.38
C THR A 119 2.63 -1.26 12.98
N SER A 120 1.84 -1.58 11.95
CA SER A 120 2.25 -1.54 10.54
C SER A 120 2.75 -0.17 10.13
N ASP A 121 2.02 0.89 10.47
CA ASP A 121 2.36 2.28 10.20
C ASP A 121 3.72 2.63 10.83
N LEU A 122 3.91 2.34 12.12
CA LEU A 122 5.10 2.71 12.88
C LEU A 122 6.40 2.07 12.37
N ILE A 123 6.34 0.95 11.64
CA ILE A 123 7.52 0.25 11.16
C ILE A 123 7.87 0.58 9.69
N ARG A 124 6.94 1.16 8.91
CA ARG A 124 7.16 1.42 7.46
C ARG A 124 8.38 2.28 7.22
N TYR A 125 8.45 3.44 7.87
CA TYR A 125 9.53 4.39 7.67
C TYR A 125 10.88 3.88 8.21
N PRO A 126 10.98 3.32 9.43
CA PRO A 126 12.21 2.69 9.90
C PRO A 126 12.81 1.67 8.92
N LEU A 127 11.97 0.81 8.35
CA LEU A 127 12.41 -0.20 7.37
C LEU A 127 12.95 0.46 6.11
N LEU A 128 12.21 1.40 5.54
CA LEU A 128 12.61 2.11 4.32
C LEU A 128 13.85 2.99 4.53
N LEU A 129 13.98 3.64 5.69
CA LEU A 129 15.17 4.43 6.01
C LEU A 129 16.41 3.55 6.13
N ARG A 130 16.28 2.39 6.76
CA ARG A 130 17.41 1.48 6.97
C ARG A 130 17.80 0.73 5.70
N TYR A 131 16.83 0.28 4.92
CA TYR A 131 17.07 -0.67 3.84
C TYR A 131 16.72 -0.15 2.44
N GLY A 132 15.90 0.89 2.32
CA GLY A 132 15.24 1.24 1.07
C GLY A 132 14.23 0.15 0.67
N GLY A 133 14.00 0.02 -0.64
CA GLY A 133 13.03 -0.93 -1.19
C GLY A 133 11.63 -0.35 -1.20
N ILE A 134 10.62 -1.23 -1.16
CA ILE A 134 9.21 -0.84 -1.16
C ILE A 134 8.50 -1.41 0.05
N TYR A 135 7.67 -0.60 0.70
CA TYR A 135 6.67 -1.09 1.64
C TYR A 135 5.35 -1.24 0.90
N LEU A 136 4.71 -2.40 0.99
CA LEU A 136 3.39 -2.67 0.42
C LEU A 136 2.47 -3.32 1.45
N ASP A 137 1.24 -2.81 1.56
CA ASP A 137 0.20 -3.53 2.28
C ASP A 137 -0.12 -4.87 1.62
N VAL A 138 -0.31 -5.93 2.41
CA VAL A 138 -0.69 -7.28 1.94
C VAL A 138 -1.98 -7.32 1.11
N GLY A 139 -2.81 -6.28 1.18
CA GLY A 139 -4.05 -6.13 0.40
C GLY A 139 -3.86 -5.58 -1.02
N VAL A 140 -2.64 -5.49 -1.54
CA VAL A 140 -2.34 -4.97 -2.88
C VAL A 140 -2.22 -6.11 -3.90
N LEU A 141 -3.06 -6.10 -4.93
CA LEU A 141 -2.85 -6.90 -6.15
C LEU A 141 -1.98 -6.09 -7.11
N GLN A 142 -0.86 -6.65 -7.56
CA GLN A 142 0.19 -5.86 -8.22
C GLN A 142 0.22 -6.12 -9.74
N PHE A 143 0.15 -5.04 -10.54
CA PHE A 143 0.11 -5.13 -12.01
C PHE A 143 1.22 -4.36 -12.72
N GLY A 144 1.60 -3.18 -12.19
CA GLY A 144 2.58 -2.29 -12.82
C GLY A 144 4.00 -2.85 -12.83
N ASP A 145 4.91 -2.20 -13.56
CA ASP A 145 6.31 -2.61 -13.58
C ASP A 145 7.10 -2.04 -12.40
N LEU A 146 7.01 -2.73 -11.25
CA LEU A 146 7.72 -2.39 -10.02
C LEU A 146 9.24 -2.47 -10.20
N ASP A 147 9.73 -3.49 -10.93
CA ASP A 147 11.17 -3.70 -11.13
C ASP A 147 11.78 -2.60 -12.00
N TRP A 148 11.10 -2.25 -13.10
CA TRP A 148 11.51 -1.13 -13.94
C TRP A 148 11.55 0.19 -13.16
N LEU A 149 10.55 0.47 -12.33
CA LEU A 149 10.50 1.71 -11.56
C LEU A 149 11.63 1.77 -10.52
N TRP A 150 11.94 0.66 -9.87
CA TRP A 150 13.09 0.57 -8.97
C TRP A 150 14.41 0.77 -9.71
N THR A 151 14.67 -0.05 -10.74
CA THR A 151 15.97 -0.10 -11.39
C THR A 151 16.24 1.11 -12.28
N SER A 152 15.22 1.67 -12.93
CA SER A 152 15.39 2.80 -13.86
C SER A 152 15.35 4.15 -13.14
N HIS A 153 14.64 4.21 -12.00
CA HIS A 153 14.42 5.45 -11.27
C HIS A 153 14.97 5.40 -9.84
N ILE A 154 14.33 4.68 -8.93
CA ILE A 154 14.59 4.84 -7.49
C ILE A 154 16.02 4.47 -7.06
N ALA A 155 16.57 3.37 -7.61
CA ALA A 155 17.92 2.93 -7.32
C ALA A 155 18.97 3.47 -8.32
N ASN A 156 18.52 4.22 -9.33
CA ASN A 156 19.40 4.78 -10.35
C ASN A 156 19.88 6.18 -9.93
N PRO A 157 21.17 6.38 -9.62
CA PRO A 157 21.69 7.69 -9.20
C PRO A 157 21.65 8.75 -10.31
N GLU A 158 21.46 8.36 -11.58
CA GLU A 158 21.29 9.29 -12.70
C GLU A 158 19.83 9.75 -12.86
N SER A 159 18.88 9.06 -12.24
CA SER A 159 17.48 9.48 -12.22
C SER A 159 17.29 10.60 -11.20
N PRO A 160 16.52 11.65 -11.52
CA PRO A 160 16.17 12.66 -10.54
C PRO A 160 15.20 12.12 -9.49
N TYR A 161 14.51 11.00 -9.74
CA TYR A 161 13.51 10.44 -8.84
C TYR A 161 14.11 9.41 -7.89
N ASP A 162 13.92 9.62 -6.58
CA ASP A 162 14.39 8.73 -5.51
C ASP A 162 13.27 8.29 -4.54
N PHE A 163 12.02 8.72 -4.80
CA PHE A 163 10.81 8.33 -4.10
C PHE A 163 9.67 7.99 -5.06
N PHE A 164 8.88 6.97 -4.74
CA PHE A 164 7.64 6.61 -5.41
C PHE A 164 6.49 6.46 -4.42
N GLY A 165 5.29 6.87 -4.83
CA GLY A 165 4.06 6.62 -4.07
C GLY A 165 2.79 7.02 -4.82
N PHE A 166 1.68 7.05 -4.08
CA PHE A 166 0.37 7.48 -4.58
C PHE A 166 -0.10 8.72 -3.83
N THR A 167 -0.86 9.61 -4.48
CA THR A 167 -1.53 10.73 -3.81
C THR A 167 -3.04 10.52 -3.73
N MET A 168 -3.65 10.89 -2.61
CA MET A 168 -5.09 10.76 -2.38
C MET A 168 -5.92 11.66 -3.30
N GLY A 169 -5.48 12.92 -3.50
CA GLY A 169 -6.15 13.90 -4.33
C GLY A 169 -5.22 14.50 -5.39
N ASP A 170 -5.83 15.26 -6.30
CA ASP A 170 -5.12 15.91 -7.39
C ASP A 170 -4.42 17.19 -6.90
N PRO A 171 -3.18 17.45 -7.36
CA PRO A 171 -2.43 18.62 -6.97
C PRO A 171 -2.95 19.88 -7.69
N PRO A 172 -2.67 21.09 -7.15
CA PRO A 172 -1.87 21.35 -5.96
C PRO A 172 -2.64 21.15 -4.64
N ALA A 173 -3.97 21.32 -4.64
CA ALA A 173 -4.75 21.38 -3.40
C ALA A 173 -4.86 20.02 -2.67
N GLY A 174 -4.99 18.92 -3.42
CA GLY A 174 -5.26 17.59 -2.89
C GLY A 174 -4.03 16.69 -2.69
N ILE A 175 -2.81 17.20 -2.92
CA ILE A 175 -1.60 16.36 -2.86
C ILE A 175 -1.37 15.83 -1.45
N SER A 176 -1.48 14.52 -1.25
CA SER A 176 -1.29 13.87 0.04
C SER A 176 -0.86 12.44 -0.19
N ILE A 177 0.42 12.16 0.04
CA ILE A 177 1.00 10.85 -0.26
C ILE A 177 0.47 9.81 0.73
N VAL A 178 -0.19 8.77 0.21
CA VAL A 178 -0.91 7.77 1.01
C VAL A 178 -0.03 6.62 1.49
N ASN A 179 -0.48 5.94 2.56
CA ASN A 179 0.37 5.05 3.36
C ASN A 179 0.33 3.54 2.99
N PHE A 180 -0.34 3.12 1.91
CA PHE A 180 -0.42 1.69 1.54
C PHE A 180 0.74 1.18 0.67
N GLY A 181 1.50 2.08 0.03
CA GLY A 181 2.57 1.73 -0.89
C GLY A 181 3.50 2.88 -1.26
N PHE A 182 4.77 2.83 -0.82
CA PHE A 182 5.84 3.74 -1.25
C PHE A 182 7.17 3.02 -1.31
N MET A 183 8.00 3.47 -2.24
CA MET A 183 9.31 2.92 -2.56
C MET A 183 10.34 4.04 -2.55
N CYS A 184 11.49 3.81 -1.93
CA CYS A 184 12.57 4.80 -1.91
C CYS A 184 13.93 4.12 -1.69
N GLY A 185 15.00 4.88 -1.92
CA GLY A 185 16.34 4.51 -1.44
C GLY A 185 16.42 4.53 0.10
N ALA A 186 17.46 3.89 0.65
CA ALA A 186 17.79 4.03 2.07
C ALA A 186 18.15 5.50 2.38
N ASN A 187 17.92 5.93 3.63
CA ASN A 187 18.14 7.32 4.08
C ASN A 187 17.40 8.39 3.26
N ASN A 188 16.24 8.08 2.67
CA ASN A 188 15.46 9.05 1.91
C ASN A 188 15.04 10.26 2.77
N SER A 189 15.27 11.46 2.26
CA SER A 189 15.11 12.73 3.00
C SER A 189 13.67 13.08 3.35
N LEU A 190 12.71 12.76 2.47
CA LEU A 190 11.29 12.97 2.73
C LEU A 190 10.81 11.99 3.80
N VAL A 191 11.17 10.72 3.68
CA VAL A 191 10.81 9.68 4.64
C VAL A 191 11.40 9.96 6.02
N ALA A 192 12.64 10.47 6.10
CA ALA A 192 13.29 10.78 7.38
C ALA A 192 12.52 11.85 8.17
N ARG A 193 12.05 12.90 7.46
CA ARG A 193 11.25 13.97 8.05
C ARG A 193 9.86 13.50 8.44
N ALA A 194 9.19 12.74 7.56
CA ALA A 194 7.89 12.13 7.89
C ALA A 194 7.99 11.21 9.12
N HIS A 195 9.07 10.45 9.24
CA HIS A 195 9.33 9.60 10.40
C HIS A 195 9.57 10.40 11.68
N HIS A 196 10.38 11.45 11.61
CA HIS A 196 10.61 12.34 12.74
C HIS A 196 9.29 12.93 13.27
N ILE A 197 8.46 13.46 12.37
CA ILE A 197 7.13 13.99 12.72
C ILE A 197 6.27 12.90 13.36
N LEU A 198 6.24 11.70 12.78
CA LEU A 198 5.47 10.58 13.30
C LEU A 198 5.87 10.23 14.73
N LEU A 199 7.17 10.17 15.04
CA LEU A 199 7.66 9.92 16.41
C LEU A 199 7.22 11.01 17.40
N LYS A 200 7.26 12.28 16.99
CA LYS A 200 6.80 13.39 17.84
C LYS A 200 5.29 13.32 18.09
N VAL A 201 4.50 13.06 17.05
CA VAL A 201 3.04 12.93 17.15
C VAL A 201 2.64 11.77 18.07
N TRP A 202 3.41 10.68 18.09
CA TRP A 202 3.20 9.53 18.97
C TRP A 202 3.77 9.69 20.39
N SER A 203 4.51 10.76 20.67
CA SER A 203 5.15 10.95 21.98
C SER A 203 4.11 10.98 23.12
N GLY A 204 4.24 10.05 24.07
CA GLY A 204 3.30 9.91 25.19
C GLY A 204 1.91 9.39 24.82
N LYS A 205 1.74 8.79 23.64
CA LYS A 205 0.45 8.27 23.14
C LYS A 205 0.46 6.75 23.00
N THR A 206 -0.70 6.11 23.20
CA THR A 206 -0.92 4.67 22.98
C THR A 206 -1.82 4.38 21.77
N ASN A 207 -2.48 5.40 21.23
CA ASN A 207 -3.28 5.36 20.01
C ASN A 207 -3.23 6.73 19.31
N THR A 208 -3.91 6.84 18.18
CA THR A 208 -3.86 8.04 17.32
C THR A 208 -4.95 9.08 17.59
N SER A 209 -5.73 8.94 18.67
CA SER A 209 -6.80 9.89 18.97
C SER A 209 -6.26 11.30 19.25
N GLY A 210 -6.81 12.29 18.56
CA GLY A 210 -6.39 13.69 18.57
C GLY A 210 -5.05 13.95 17.87
N ALA A 211 -4.51 13.00 17.10
CA ALA A 211 -3.20 13.16 16.48
C ALA A 211 -3.20 14.21 15.36
N SER A 212 -4.30 14.38 14.65
CA SER A 212 -4.55 15.45 13.66
C SER A 212 -4.38 16.86 14.23
N LYS A 213 -4.56 17.02 15.55
CA LYS A 213 -4.45 18.31 16.26
C LYS A 213 -3.02 18.62 16.71
N HIS A 214 -2.07 17.72 16.50
CA HIS A 214 -0.68 17.96 16.86
C HIS A 214 -0.10 19.09 15.99
N GLU A 215 0.67 20.01 16.60
CA GLU A 215 1.15 21.23 15.93
C GLU A 215 1.94 20.95 14.63
N LEU A 216 2.71 19.87 14.61
CA LEU A 216 3.49 19.43 13.44
C LEU A 216 2.64 18.93 12.26
N VAL A 217 1.33 18.71 12.41
CA VAL A 217 0.45 18.23 11.32
C VAL A 217 -0.82 19.04 11.17
N ALA A 218 -1.22 19.87 12.14
CA ALA A 218 -2.47 20.64 12.13
C ALA A 218 -2.61 21.65 10.96
N HIS A 219 -1.49 21.99 10.33
CA HIS A 219 -1.40 22.83 9.12
C HIS A 219 -1.70 22.07 7.80
N VAL A 220 -1.85 20.75 7.86
CA VAL A 220 -2.22 19.89 6.73
C VAL A 220 -3.74 19.73 6.72
N PRO A 221 -4.41 19.86 5.54
CA PRO A 221 -5.84 19.64 5.46
C PRO A 221 -6.26 18.24 5.95
N LEU A 222 -7.38 18.19 6.67
CA LEU A 222 -7.98 16.93 7.10
C LEU A 222 -8.41 16.09 5.89
N MET A 223 -8.44 14.78 6.08
CA MET A 223 -9.03 13.87 5.10
C MET A 223 -10.55 13.96 5.15
N HIS A 224 -11.15 14.33 4.03
CA HIS A 224 -12.59 14.44 3.93
C HIS A 224 -13.25 13.06 3.77
N VAL A 225 -14.21 12.77 4.64
CA VAL A 225 -15.13 11.64 4.46
C VAL A 225 -16.37 12.10 3.67
N PRO A 226 -16.86 11.34 2.68
CA PRO A 226 -17.97 11.77 1.84
C PRO A 226 -19.28 12.02 2.61
N GLN A 227 -19.48 11.28 3.71
CA GLN A 227 -20.61 11.40 4.63
C GLN A 227 -20.15 10.94 6.01
N GLU A 228 -20.63 11.60 7.07
CA GLU A 228 -20.45 11.12 8.44
C GLU A 228 -21.19 9.79 8.60
N VAL A 229 -20.47 8.76 9.07
CA VAL A 229 -21.06 7.43 9.29
C VAL A 229 -21.05 7.14 10.78
N VAL A 230 -22.23 6.91 11.36
CA VAL A 230 -22.35 6.40 12.73
C VAL A 230 -22.41 4.88 12.67
N ILE A 231 -21.44 4.23 13.29
CA ILE A 231 -21.36 2.77 13.37
C ILE A 231 -21.56 2.35 14.82
N GLU A 232 -22.46 1.40 15.03
CA GLU A 232 -22.55 0.68 16.30
C GLU A 232 -21.47 -0.40 16.30
N ASP A 233 -20.41 -0.20 17.07
CA ASP A 233 -19.37 -1.21 17.26
C ASP A 233 -19.80 -2.09 18.44
N GLU A 234 -20.05 -3.37 18.18
CA GLU A 234 -20.61 -4.33 19.14
C GLU A 234 -19.75 -4.34 20.42
N GLY A 235 -20.29 -3.78 21.51
CA GLY A 235 -19.62 -3.70 22.82
C GLY A 235 -18.73 -2.47 23.04
N LYS A 236 -18.55 -1.58 22.06
CA LYS A 236 -17.76 -0.32 22.19
C LYS A 236 -18.60 0.96 22.02
N GLY A 237 -19.89 0.84 21.70
CA GLY A 237 -20.81 1.97 21.59
C GLY A 237 -20.85 2.58 20.18
N ARG A 238 -21.38 3.80 20.08
CA ARG A 238 -21.48 4.54 18.82
C ARG A 238 -20.13 5.17 18.47
N MET A 239 -19.60 4.84 17.30
CA MET A 239 -18.43 5.46 16.69
C MET A 239 -18.90 6.39 15.57
N VAL A 240 -18.55 7.68 15.67
CA VAL A 240 -18.73 8.63 14.57
C VAL A 240 -17.48 8.58 13.71
N ILE A 241 -17.65 8.32 12.43
CA ILE A 241 -16.60 8.46 11.42
C ILE A 241 -16.79 9.83 10.78
N ASP A 242 -15.98 10.79 11.21
CA ASP A 242 -15.84 12.13 10.64
C ASP A 242 -14.42 12.34 10.09
N ASP A 243 -14.16 13.54 9.59
CA ASP A 243 -12.85 13.93 9.03
C ASP A 243 -11.72 13.81 10.07
N GLU A 244 -11.97 14.18 11.33
CA GLU A 244 -10.97 14.09 12.40
C GLU A 244 -10.62 12.63 12.69
N ALA A 245 -11.63 11.76 12.87
CA ALA A 245 -11.44 10.35 13.17
C ALA A 245 -10.73 9.60 12.03
N MET A 246 -11.07 9.90 10.77
CA MET A 246 -10.37 9.35 9.61
C MET A 246 -8.91 9.83 9.55
N THR A 247 -8.69 11.12 9.82
CA THR A 247 -7.37 11.74 9.80
C THR A 247 -6.47 11.20 10.91
N ASP A 248 -7.00 11.07 12.12
CA ASP A 248 -6.35 10.44 13.26
C ASP A 248 -6.00 8.98 12.98
N TYR A 249 -6.94 8.22 12.41
CA TYR A 249 -6.70 6.83 12.03
C TYR A 249 -5.53 6.71 11.04
N ALA A 250 -5.47 7.61 10.05
CA ALA A 250 -4.45 7.62 9.00
C ALA A 250 -3.32 8.65 9.25
N VAL A 251 -2.96 8.88 10.51
CA VAL A 251 -1.99 9.93 10.91
C VAL A 251 -0.64 9.86 10.19
N GLN A 252 -0.19 8.66 9.78
CA GLN A 252 1.06 8.53 9.01
C GLN A 252 1.00 9.31 7.68
N ILE A 253 -0.16 9.35 7.01
CA ILE A 253 -0.37 10.16 5.80
C ILE A 253 -0.27 11.65 6.12
N GLN A 254 -0.77 12.09 7.28
CA GLN A 254 -0.64 13.48 7.73
C GLN A 254 0.82 13.86 8.04
N CYS A 255 1.59 12.95 8.64
CA CYS A 255 3.01 13.16 8.89
C CYS A 255 3.80 13.29 7.57
N MET A 256 3.49 12.46 6.57
CA MET A 256 4.03 12.61 5.22
C MET A 256 3.57 13.93 4.57
N GLY A 257 2.28 14.24 4.71
CA GLY A 257 1.62 15.47 4.24
C GLY A 257 2.24 16.76 4.80
N ALA A 258 2.73 16.70 6.03
CA ALA A 258 3.47 17.75 6.69
C ALA A 258 4.89 17.85 6.13
N ALA A 259 5.63 16.74 6.04
CA ALA A 259 7.00 16.72 5.50
C ALA A 259 7.08 17.27 4.07
N GLN A 260 6.11 16.95 3.21
CA GLN A 260 6.01 17.46 1.83
C GLN A 260 5.65 18.96 1.74
N ARG A 261 5.17 19.59 2.82
CA ARG A 261 4.77 21.02 2.87
C ARG A 261 5.69 21.86 3.74
N TRP A 262 6.71 21.25 4.33
CA TRP A 262 7.62 21.89 5.25
C TRP A 262 8.80 22.52 4.52
N VAL A 263 9.22 23.71 4.97
CA VAL A 263 10.51 24.31 4.63
C VAL A 263 11.38 24.43 5.88
N ASP A 264 12.54 23.79 5.86
CA ASP A 264 13.53 23.92 6.94
C ASP A 264 14.62 24.91 6.51
N ILE A 265 14.67 26.04 7.21
CA ILE A 265 15.57 27.14 6.91
C ILE A 265 17.02 26.89 7.38
N GLU A 266 17.24 25.91 8.25
CA GLU A 266 18.58 25.61 8.77
C GLU A 266 19.32 24.59 7.89
N ASP A 267 18.62 23.54 7.44
CA ASP A 267 19.22 22.50 6.59
C ASP A 267 18.89 22.62 5.09
N GLY A 268 18.07 23.61 4.73
CA GLY A 268 17.73 23.92 3.34
C GLY A 268 16.66 23.02 2.74
N TRP A 269 15.95 22.21 3.53
CA TRP A 269 14.82 21.41 3.05
C TRP A 269 13.73 22.28 2.43
N ASN A 270 13.33 21.94 1.22
CA ASN A 270 12.16 22.47 0.55
C ASN A 270 11.25 21.31 0.12
N GLY A 271 10.29 20.95 0.96
CA GLY A 271 9.38 19.82 0.71
C GLY A 271 8.62 19.95 -0.61
N PRO A 272 7.98 21.10 -0.92
CA PRO A 272 7.27 21.28 -2.18
C PRO A 272 8.13 21.16 -3.43
N GLU A 273 9.35 21.69 -3.40
CA GLU A 273 10.32 21.51 -4.49
C GLU A 273 10.76 20.05 -4.61
N TYR A 274 11.11 19.41 -3.48
CA TYR A 274 11.54 18.02 -3.49
C TYR A 274 10.46 17.10 -4.07
N VAL A 275 9.20 17.24 -3.65
CA VAL A 275 8.12 16.39 -4.17
C VAL A 275 7.87 16.62 -5.65
N ARG A 276 8.01 17.85 -6.15
CA ARG A 276 7.88 18.16 -7.57
C ARG A 276 8.98 17.51 -8.41
N GLU A 277 10.22 17.53 -7.91
CA GLU A 277 11.41 17.24 -8.71
C GLU A 277 11.95 15.82 -8.51
N HIS A 278 11.66 15.20 -7.37
CA HIS A 278 12.25 13.92 -6.95
C HIS A 278 11.23 12.81 -6.67
N CYS A 279 9.92 13.10 -6.66
CA CYS A 279 8.90 12.06 -6.47
C CYS A 279 8.25 11.59 -7.77
N TRP A 280 8.21 10.28 -7.97
CA TRP A 280 7.37 9.61 -8.97
C TRP A 280 6.01 9.29 -8.34
N LEU A 281 5.00 10.11 -8.59
CA LEU A 281 3.68 9.95 -7.97
C LEU A 281 2.63 9.51 -8.98
N TYR A 282 1.77 8.58 -8.59
CA TYR A 282 0.50 8.30 -9.29
C TYR A 282 -0.69 8.85 -8.52
N SER A 283 -1.80 9.12 -9.22
CA SER A 283 -3.09 9.31 -8.55
C SER A 283 -3.50 7.99 -7.90
N MET A 284 -3.93 8.01 -6.64
CA MET A 284 -4.51 6.84 -5.98
C MET A 284 -5.76 6.34 -6.71
N MET A 285 -6.56 7.27 -7.24
CA MET A 285 -7.81 6.97 -7.93
C MET A 285 -7.57 6.08 -9.17
N SER A 286 -6.74 6.53 -10.11
CA SER A 286 -6.45 5.75 -11.31
C SER A 286 -5.40 4.66 -11.09
N GLY A 287 -4.46 4.87 -10.17
CA GLY A 287 -3.32 3.98 -9.97
C GLY A 287 -3.61 2.77 -9.07
N ALA A 288 -4.61 2.85 -8.18
CA ALA A 288 -4.90 1.82 -7.18
C ALA A 288 -6.39 1.53 -6.94
N PHE A 289 -7.28 2.51 -7.21
CA PHE A 289 -8.72 2.44 -6.96
C PHE A 289 -9.58 2.51 -8.23
N LEU A 290 -9.01 2.11 -9.37
CA LEU A 290 -9.69 2.20 -10.66
C LEU A 290 -10.96 1.32 -10.68
N VAL A 291 -10.93 0.15 -10.06
CA VAL A 291 -12.08 -0.77 -9.95
C VAL A 291 -13.19 -0.15 -9.10
N GLU A 292 -12.84 0.52 -8.01
CA GLU A 292 -13.74 1.28 -7.15
C GLU A 292 -14.43 2.39 -7.94
N GLN A 293 -13.70 3.13 -8.77
CA GLN A 293 -14.32 4.15 -9.62
C GLN A 293 -15.30 3.54 -10.64
N MET A 294 -14.93 2.44 -11.29
CA MET A 294 -15.77 1.79 -12.30
C MET A 294 -17.08 1.23 -11.74
N THR A 295 -17.10 0.83 -10.46
CA THR A 295 -18.30 0.31 -9.80
C THR A 295 -18.96 1.29 -8.85
N LYS A 296 -18.55 2.57 -8.86
CA LYS A 296 -19.07 3.62 -7.97
C LYS A 296 -18.96 3.24 -6.49
N TRP A 297 -17.81 2.69 -6.11
CA TRP A 297 -17.47 2.28 -4.75
C TRP A 297 -18.39 1.19 -4.16
N ASN A 298 -19.08 0.45 -5.03
CA ASN A 298 -19.98 -0.63 -4.61
C ASN A 298 -19.24 -1.97 -4.56
N GLY A 299 -18.81 -2.36 -3.36
CA GLY A 299 -18.10 -3.63 -3.12
C GLY A 299 -18.91 -4.89 -3.46
N PRO A 300 -20.20 -5.02 -3.07
CA PRO A 300 -21.04 -6.13 -3.52
C PRO A 300 -21.11 -6.27 -5.04
N ARG A 301 -21.21 -5.15 -5.76
CA ARG A 301 -21.21 -5.14 -7.23
C ARG A 301 -19.88 -5.63 -7.80
N GLN A 302 -18.74 -5.20 -7.24
CA GLN A 302 -17.42 -5.69 -7.63
C GLN A 302 -17.33 -7.21 -7.45
N PHE A 303 -17.78 -7.70 -6.30
CA PHE A 303 -17.76 -9.11 -5.97
C PHE A 303 -18.61 -9.94 -6.93
N GLU A 304 -19.86 -9.53 -7.18
CA GLU A 304 -20.74 -10.25 -8.10
C GLU A 304 -20.21 -10.26 -9.54
N LEU A 305 -19.62 -9.16 -10.02
CA LEU A 305 -19.00 -9.09 -11.35
C LEU A 305 -17.77 -10.00 -11.46
N LEU A 306 -16.87 -9.96 -10.48
CA LEU A 306 -15.62 -10.74 -10.52
C LEU A 306 -15.86 -12.24 -10.29
N LYS A 307 -16.93 -12.59 -9.57
CA LYS A 307 -17.33 -14.00 -9.34
C LYS A 307 -17.89 -14.68 -10.59
N GLN A 308 -18.38 -13.93 -11.58
CA GLN A 308 -19.03 -14.53 -12.76
C GLN A 308 -18.07 -15.41 -13.55
N LYS A 309 -18.60 -16.50 -14.08
CA LYS A 309 -17.90 -17.32 -15.07
C LYS A 309 -17.84 -16.56 -16.39
N MET A 310 -16.67 -16.59 -17.03
CA MET A 310 -16.53 -16.11 -18.40
C MET A 310 -17.41 -16.96 -19.33
N PRO A 311 -17.99 -16.37 -20.40
CA PRO A 311 -18.77 -17.13 -21.36
C PRO A 311 -17.89 -18.19 -22.04
N ARG A 312 -18.53 -19.29 -22.47
CA ARG A 312 -17.85 -20.27 -23.34
C ARG A 312 -17.64 -19.66 -24.71
N GLU A 313 -16.68 -20.19 -25.45
CA GLU A 313 -16.44 -19.79 -26.84
C GLU A 313 -17.74 -19.86 -27.66
N GLY A 314 -18.01 -18.80 -28.43
CA GLY A 314 -19.22 -18.67 -29.25
C GLY A 314 -20.50 -18.28 -28.50
N VAL A 315 -20.45 -18.09 -27.19
CA VAL A 315 -21.58 -17.57 -26.40
C VAL A 315 -21.41 -16.06 -26.20
N GLU A 316 -22.46 -15.29 -26.50
CA GLU A 316 -22.46 -13.84 -26.28
C GLU A 316 -22.35 -13.48 -24.80
N GLU A 317 -21.59 -12.41 -24.50
CA GLU A 317 -21.48 -11.84 -23.17
C GLU A 317 -22.81 -11.19 -22.75
N SER A 318 -23.22 -11.38 -21.50
CA SER A 318 -24.19 -10.49 -20.86
C SER A 318 -23.58 -9.10 -20.62
N GLU A 319 -24.41 -8.09 -20.36
CA GLU A 319 -23.93 -6.74 -19.99
C GLU A 319 -23.01 -6.76 -18.77
N ASP A 320 -23.33 -7.61 -17.79
CA ASP A 320 -22.52 -7.81 -16.59
C ASP A 320 -21.18 -8.47 -16.91
N GLN A 321 -21.16 -9.46 -17.80
CA GLN A 321 -19.93 -10.11 -18.23
C GLN A 321 -19.05 -9.12 -19.00
N ALA A 322 -19.63 -8.32 -19.90
CA ALA A 322 -18.91 -7.29 -20.63
C ALA A 322 -18.30 -6.23 -19.67
N LEU A 323 -19.03 -5.83 -18.62
CA LEU A 323 -18.51 -4.93 -17.59
C LEU A 323 -17.40 -5.59 -16.77
N ALA A 324 -17.57 -6.86 -16.36
CA ALA A 324 -16.56 -7.59 -15.61
C ALA A 324 -15.27 -7.78 -16.42
N ARG A 325 -15.38 -8.10 -17.71
CA ARG A 325 -14.24 -8.12 -18.64
C ARG A 325 -13.54 -6.77 -18.67
N LYS A 326 -14.29 -5.69 -18.90
CA LYS A 326 -13.72 -4.34 -18.94
C LYS A 326 -13.00 -3.98 -17.64
N ILE A 327 -13.54 -4.35 -16.48
CA ILE A 327 -12.88 -4.13 -15.18
C ILE A 327 -11.52 -4.82 -15.12
N VAL A 328 -11.43 -6.09 -15.54
CA VAL A 328 -10.15 -6.83 -15.54
C VAL A 328 -9.17 -6.20 -16.52
N GLU A 329 -9.62 -5.89 -17.74
CA GLU A 329 -8.78 -5.29 -18.77
C GLU A 329 -8.20 -3.94 -18.32
N GLU A 330 -9.06 -3.04 -17.81
CA GLU A 330 -8.65 -1.71 -17.37
C GLU A 330 -7.77 -1.75 -16.11
N ALA A 331 -8.07 -2.62 -15.13
CA ALA A 331 -7.24 -2.73 -13.94
C ALA A 331 -5.82 -3.22 -14.29
N VAL A 332 -5.72 -4.27 -15.10
CA VAL A 332 -4.40 -4.85 -15.43
C VAL A 332 -3.61 -3.94 -16.37
N ALA A 333 -4.26 -3.32 -17.36
CA ALA A 333 -3.56 -2.52 -18.36
C ALA A 333 -3.27 -1.07 -17.91
N ASN A 334 -4.15 -0.49 -17.08
CA ASN A 334 -4.15 0.95 -16.83
C ASN A 334 -4.05 1.36 -15.35
N SER A 335 -3.96 0.42 -14.40
CA SER A 335 -3.64 0.73 -12.99
C SER A 335 -2.32 0.09 -12.55
N TRP A 336 -1.66 0.68 -11.56
CA TRP A 336 -0.41 0.11 -11.04
C TRP A 336 -0.70 -1.08 -10.12
N CYS A 337 -1.81 -1.00 -9.40
CA CYS A 337 -2.33 -2.06 -8.57
C CYS A 337 -3.85 -1.99 -8.42
N LEU A 338 -4.42 -2.99 -7.75
CA LEU A 338 -5.72 -2.89 -7.11
C LEU A 338 -5.50 -2.99 -5.60
N LYS A 339 -5.88 -1.94 -4.86
CA LYS A 339 -5.77 -1.93 -3.40
C LYS A 339 -7.09 -2.35 -2.77
N LEU A 340 -7.10 -3.49 -2.10
CA LEU A 340 -8.28 -3.95 -1.37
C LEU A 340 -8.51 -3.11 -0.10
N GLY A 341 -9.70 -2.50 -0.02
CA GLY A 341 -10.17 -1.77 1.16
C GLY A 341 -10.43 -2.69 2.36
N HIS A 342 -9.81 -2.37 3.50
CA HIS A 342 -9.97 -3.06 4.78
C HIS A 342 -9.99 -2.05 5.92
N GLY A 343 -10.17 -2.52 7.16
CA GLY A 343 -10.00 -1.67 8.35
C GLY A 343 -11.04 -0.56 8.43
N PHE A 344 -10.61 0.66 8.73
CA PHE A 344 -11.50 1.82 8.91
C PHE A 344 -12.15 2.25 7.58
N SER A 345 -11.43 2.17 6.46
CA SER A 345 -12.01 2.55 5.16
C SER A 345 -13.13 1.60 4.75
N ALA A 346 -13.05 0.31 5.08
CA ALA A 346 -14.15 -0.62 4.82
C ALA A 346 -15.43 -0.22 5.55
N LYS A 347 -15.32 0.27 6.80
CA LYS A 347 -16.45 0.77 7.58
C LYS A 347 -17.12 2.00 6.92
N LEU A 348 -16.34 2.90 6.32
CA LEU A 348 -16.85 4.06 5.59
C LEU A 348 -17.71 3.67 4.37
N PHE A 349 -17.40 2.54 3.73
CA PHE A 349 -18.10 2.05 2.54
C PHE A 349 -19.10 0.92 2.85
N GLY A 350 -19.67 0.88 4.06
CA GLY A 350 -20.72 -0.07 4.42
C GLY A 350 -20.24 -1.48 4.78
N ALA A 351 -18.97 -1.63 5.15
CA ALA A 351 -18.30 -2.86 5.61
C ALA A 351 -18.21 -4.03 4.60
N ASP A 352 -18.82 -3.91 3.42
CA ASP A 352 -18.82 -4.92 2.35
C ASP A 352 -17.94 -4.51 1.16
N THR A 353 -16.72 -4.07 1.41
CA THR A 353 -15.72 -3.91 0.34
C THR A 353 -15.37 -5.25 -0.30
N LEU A 354 -14.79 -5.23 -1.51
CA LEU A 354 -14.35 -6.45 -2.20
C LEU A 354 -13.43 -7.32 -1.33
N GLY A 355 -12.45 -6.71 -0.64
CA GLY A 355 -11.55 -7.43 0.27
C GLY A 355 -12.29 -8.13 1.42
N MET A 356 -13.29 -7.46 2.02
CA MET A 356 -14.12 -8.06 3.06
C MET A 356 -15.01 -9.18 2.53
N LEU A 357 -15.54 -9.04 1.30
CA LEU A 357 -16.36 -10.07 0.66
C LEU A 357 -15.54 -11.30 0.25
N TRP A 358 -14.33 -11.13 -0.28
CA TRP A 358 -13.40 -12.23 -0.53
C TRP A 358 -12.97 -12.93 0.75
N ARG A 359 -12.78 -12.18 1.85
CA ARG A 359 -12.53 -12.78 3.17
C ARG A 359 -13.71 -13.65 3.64
N LYS A 360 -14.95 -13.19 3.46
CA LYS A 360 -16.18 -13.92 3.86
C LYS A 360 -16.46 -15.13 2.96
N ASN A 361 -16.03 -15.08 1.69
CA ASN A 361 -16.31 -16.09 0.67
C ASN A 361 -15.00 -16.73 0.18
N GLY A 362 -14.49 -17.72 0.91
CA GLY A 362 -13.24 -18.41 0.57
C GLY A 362 -13.17 -18.83 -0.90
N ASP A 363 -12.00 -18.62 -1.50
CA ASP A 363 -11.64 -19.00 -2.89
C ASP A 363 -12.43 -18.31 -4.02
N SER A 364 -13.35 -17.40 -3.68
CA SER A 364 -14.08 -16.59 -4.67
C SER A 364 -13.18 -15.60 -5.43
N ASP A 365 -12.00 -15.30 -4.90
CA ASP A 365 -11.02 -14.41 -5.52
C ASP A 365 -10.17 -15.08 -6.61
N CYS A 366 -10.24 -16.41 -6.76
CA CYS A 366 -9.36 -17.17 -7.65
C CYS A 366 -10.05 -18.31 -8.40
N GLY A 367 -11.37 -18.26 -8.56
CA GLY A 367 -12.13 -19.30 -9.25
C GLY A 367 -11.67 -19.50 -10.71
N GLU A 368 -11.30 -20.72 -11.09
CA GLU A 368 -10.90 -21.01 -12.47
C GLU A 368 -12.04 -20.66 -13.44
N GLY A 369 -11.71 -19.95 -14.53
CA GLY A 369 -12.68 -19.49 -15.52
C GLY A 369 -13.63 -18.39 -15.06
N THR A 370 -13.38 -17.75 -13.92
CA THR A 370 -14.07 -16.50 -13.53
C THR A 370 -13.20 -15.28 -13.85
N TYR A 371 -13.81 -14.09 -13.83
CA TYR A 371 -13.10 -12.82 -13.97
C TYR A 371 -12.11 -12.57 -12.81
N ALA A 372 -12.44 -12.99 -11.59
CA ALA A 372 -11.49 -12.97 -10.46
C ALA A 372 -10.28 -13.88 -10.74
N GLY A 373 -10.51 -15.09 -11.26
CA GLY A 373 -9.42 -15.97 -11.67
C GLY A 373 -8.57 -15.37 -12.80
N TRP A 374 -9.17 -14.67 -13.76
CA TRP A 374 -8.43 -13.98 -14.83
C TRP A 374 -7.56 -12.85 -14.28
N LEU A 375 -8.10 -12.07 -13.34
CA LEU A 375 -7.36 -11.01 -12.65
C LEU A 375 -6.14 -11.57 -11.90
N ARG A 376 -6.30 -12.69 -11.18
CA ARG A 376 -5.20 -13.39 -10.48
C ARG A 376 -4.16 -13.96 -11.43
N TRP A 377 -4.60 -14.54 -12.53
CA TRP A 377 -3.71 -15.04 -13.57
C TRP A 377 -2.85 -13.89 -14.13
N ALA A 378 -3.46 -12.74 -14.41
CA ALA A 378 -2.78 -11.59 -14.99
C ALA A 378 -1.65 -11.04 -14.10
N GLU A 379 -1.78 -11.08 -12.76
CA GLU A 379 -0.72 -10.62 -11.83
C GLU A 379 0.64 -11.27 -12.10
N THR A 380 0.66 -12.51 -12.59
CA THR A 380 1.89 -13.31 -12.78
C THR A 380 2.20 -13.62 -14.25
N HIS A 381 1.28 -13.33 -15.17
CA HIS A 381 1.41 -13.69 -16.58
C HIS A 381 1.43 -12.48 -17.53
N CYS A 382 0.98 -11.30 -17.08
CA CYS A 382 0.90 -10.11 -17.91
C CYS A 382 1.86 -9.01 -17.42
N LYS A 383 2.49 -8.33 -18.39
CA LYS A 383 3.15 -7.03 -18.18
C LYS A 383 2.45 -5.97 -19.02
N GLN A 384 2.35 -4.75 -18.50
CA GLN A 384 1.80 -3.62 -19.25
C GLN A 384 2.72 -3.29 -20.43
N ASP A 385 2.13 -3.00 -21.59
CA ASP A 385 2.90 -2.62 -22.79
C ASP A 385 3.48 -1.21 -22.66
N LYS A 386 2.88 -0.38 -21.80
CA LYS A 386 3.28 0.99 -21.53
C LYS A 386 3.41 1.20 -20.03
N VAL A 387 4.39 2.01 -19.66
CA VAL A 387 4.49 2.54 -18.31
C VAL A 387 3.36 3.55 -18.10
N LEU A 388 2.73 3.50 -16.93
CA LEU A 388 1.73 4.48 -16.53
C LEU A 388 2.34 5.88 -16.41
N GLU A 389 1.63 6.89 -16.88
CA GLU A 389 2.10 8.26 -16.77
C GLU A 389 2.09 8.70 -15.31
N LYS A 390 3.25 9.20 -14.84
CA LYS A 390 3.31 9.85 -13.54
C LYS A 390 2.50 11.13 -13.55
N MET A 391 2.01 11.50 -12.39
CA MET A 391 1.38 12.79 -12.17
C MET A 391 2.39 13.94 -12.37
N GLN A 392 1.88 15.04 -12.93
CA GLN A 392 2.60 16.31 -12.92
C GLN A 392 2.26 17.06 -11.64
N VAL A 393 3.29 17.39 -10.87
CA VAL A 393 3.14 18.13 -9.62
C VAL A 393 3.49 19.61 -9.90
N PRO A 394 2.52 20.53 -9.93
CA PRO A 394 2.79 21.95 -10.04
C PRO A 394 3.47 22.48 -8.77
N VAL A 395 3.95 23.72 -8.81
CA VAL A 395 4.31 24.46 -7.59
C VAL A 395 3.09 24.54 -6.68
N TYR A 396 3.27 24.25 -5.40
CA TYR A 396 2.22 24.33 -4.39
C TYR A 396 2.72 24.98 -3.10
N GLU A 397 1.78 25.39 -2.25
CA GLU A 397 2.02 26.22 -1.08
C GLU A 397 2.82 25.49 0.02
N VAL A 398 3.77 26.23 0.60
CA VAL A 398 4.44 25.89 1.86
C VAL A 398 3.49 26.25 3.00
N THR A 399 3.07 25.27 3.80
CA THR A 399 2.13 25.54 4.90
C THR A 399 2.80 25.51 6.28
N ALA A 400 4.07 25.10 6.36
CA ALA A 400 4.88 25.21 7.58
C ALA A 400 6.35 25.52 7.26
N SER A 401 6.98 26.25 8.15
CA SER A 401 8.40 26.58 8.07
C SER A 401 9.03 26.58 9.46
N GLY A 402 10.26 26.09 9.57
CA GLY A 402 11.00 26.07 10.82
C GLY A 402 11.95 24.88 10.89
N ARG A 403 12.68 24.76 12.00
CA ARG A 403 13.61 23.66 12.19
C ARG A 403 12.85 22.38 12.55
N LEU A 404 12.96 21.36 11.71
CA LEU A 404 12.17 20.14 11.82
C LEU A 404 12.89 19.01 12.56
N LEU A 405 14.19 18.83 12.33
CA LEU A 405 14.94 17.65 12.82
C LEU A 405 15.61 17.86 14.21
N GLN A 406 14.92 18.47 15.19
CA GLN A 406 15.42 18.63 16.58
C GLN A 406 14.94 17.56 17.57
#